data_AF-A0A1Q6ZBL3-F1
#
_entry.id   AF-A0A1Q6ZBL3-F1
#
_cell.length_a   1.000
_cell.length_b   1.000
_cell.length_c   1.000
_cell.angle_alpha   90.00
_cell.angle_beta   90.00
_cell.angle_gamma   90.00
#
_symmetry.space_group_name_H-M   'P 1'
#
loop_
_entity.id
_entity.type
_entity.pdbx_description
1 polymer ?
#
loop_
_entity_poly.entity_id
_entity_poly.type
_entity_poly.pdbx_seq_one_letter_code
_entity_poly.pdbx_strand_id
1 'polypeptide(L)'
;MAIFRVDEVVVYNDGKDRISKQEGRLFEKLLVYQETPQYMRRELFARDPDLQFAGTLPPLRLPSHPGIETPRIGLVREASVIETGASSVVNAGFKSPMRVASRLKPHERVTVRLTRTEPHLQGELVDASRLPIYWSFRVTNTDSTLGGLIRKERRDLTISTSRSGRTIREAMQDVSVRWRSAQRPMVLFGSPDQGVPQILRIGGFDVGEECDFNLNTIPDQGVETVRTEEALIATLSVLNLLGES
;
A
#
# COMPACT_ATOMS: atom_id res chain seq x y z
N MET A 1 -1.41 6.30 -4.59
CA MET A 1 -1.61 4.87 -4.22
C MET A 1 -3.03 4.63 -3.73
N ALA A 2 -3.43 5.15 -2.56
CA ALA A 2 -4.80 5.00 -2.05
C ALA A 2 -5.91 5.40 -3.03
N ILE A 3 -5.73 6.50 -3.77
CA ILE A 3 -6.66 6.98 -4.83
C ILE A 3 -6.97 5.87 -5.85
N PHE A 4 -5.97 5.06 -6.18
CA PHE A 4 -6.07 4.01 -7.20
C PHE A 4 -6.27 2.61 -6.60
N ARG A 5 -6.65 2.53 -5.32
CA ARG A 5 -6.96 1.26 -4.63
C ARG A 5 -5.82 0.23 -4.69
N VAL A 6 -4.57 0.70 -4.58
CA VAL A 6 -3.39 -0.18 -4.47
C VAL A 6 -3.51 -1.00 -3.19
N ASP A 7 -3.35 -2.32 -3.26
CA ASP A 7 -3.43 -3.21 -2.10
C ASP A 7 -2.12 -3.30 -1.30
N GLU A 8 -0.98 -3.15 -1.98
CA GLU A 8 0.34 -3.40 -1.41
C GLU A 8 1.39 -2.49 -2.07
N VAL A 9 2.23 -1.90 -1.23
CA VAL A 9 3.35 -1.06 -1.62
C VAL A 9 4.62 -1.76 -1.16
N VAL A 10 5.45 -2.19 -2.11
CA VAL A 10 6.73 -2.83 -1.81
C VAL A 10 7.85 -1.83 -2.06
N VAL A 11 8.54 -1.45 -0.99
CA VAL A 11 9.78 -0.69 -1.03
C VAL A 11 10.91 -1.71 -1.19
N TYR A 12 11.50 -1.76 -2.37
CA TYR A 12 12.68 -2.59 -2.64
C TYR A 12 13.93 -1.73 -2.53
N ASN A 13 15.04 -2.36 -2.16
CA ASN A 13 16.31 -1.66 -2.02
C ASN A 13 17.16 -1.87 -3.28
N ASP A 14 17.44 -0.78 -3.99
CA ASP A 14 18.33 -0.72 -5.15
C ASP A 14 19.80 -0.46 -4.75
N GLY A 15 20.05 0.08 -3.56
CA GLY A 15 21.37 0.32 -2.97
C GLY A 15 21.80 -0.71 -1.93
N LYS A 16 23.08 -1.12 -1.96
CA LYS A 16 23.63 -2.01 -0.92
C LYS A 16 24.17 -1.27 0.31
N ASP A 17 24.25 0.06 0.24
CA ASP A 17 24.82 0.89 1.28
C ASP A 17 23.83 1.12 2.45
N ARG A 18 24.37 1.62 3.55
CA ARG A 18 23.61 1.83 4.79
C ARG A 18 22.59 2.96 4.67
N ILE A 19 22.84 3.96 3.82
CA ILE A 19 22.00 5.14 3.66
C ILE A 19 20.71 4.72 2.95
N SER A 20 20.82 4.02 1.82
CA SER A 20 19.65 3.50 1.08
C SER A 20 18.73 2.64 1.97
N LYS A 21 19.31 1.79 2.83
CA LYS A 21 18.54 1.01 3.81
C LYS A 21 17.83 1.87 4.86
N GLN A 22 18.46 2.95 5.31
CA GLN A 22 17.86 3.87 6.28
C GLN A 22 16.72 4.66 5.64
N GLU A 23 16.91 5.15 4.41
CA GLU A 23 15.88 5.86 3.64
C GLU A 23 14.69 4.97 3.34
N GLY A 24 14.90 3.72 2.92
CA GLY A 24 13.82 2.76 2.70
C GLY A 24 13.00 2.49 3.97
N ARG A 25 13.65 2.37 5.14
CA ARG A 25 12.95 2.21 6.44
C ARG A 25 12.21 3.47 6.85
N LEU A 26 12.77 4.66 6.60
CA LEU A 26 12.08 5.92 6.84
C LEU A 26 10.84 6.03 5.96
N PHE A 27 10.96 5.70 4.67
CA PHE A 27 9.87 5.75 3.72
C PHE A 27 8.75 4.76 4.09
N GLU A 28 9.11 3.51 4.42
CA GLU A 28 8.16 2.54 4.97
C GLU A 28 7.45 3.09 6.21
N LYS A 29 8.20 3.63 7.18
CA LYS A 29 7.64 4.19 8.41
C LYS A 29 6.65 5.33 8.12
N LEU A 30 6.97 6.24 7.19
CA LEU A 30 6.09 7.33 6.78
C LEU A 30 4.81 6.80 6.12
N LEU A 31 4.92 5.81 5.25
CA LEU A 31 3.75 5.20 4.61
C LEU A 31 2.87 4.45 5.61
N VAL A 32 3.45 3.66 6.51
CA VAL A 32 2.72 2.95 7.58
C VAL A 32 2.05 3.95 8.53
N TYR A 33 2.71 5.06 8.85
CA TYR A 33 2.11 6.13 9.64
C TYR A 33 0.90 6.77 8.93
N GLN A 34 1.03 7.09 7.63
CA GLN A 34 -0.08 7.62 6.84
C GLN A 34 -1.23 6.62 6.71
N GLU A 35 -0.92 5.33 6.54
CA GLU A 35 -1.89 4.22 6.46
C GLU A 35 -2.56 3.94 7.79
N THR A 36 -1.94 4.26 8.93
CA THR A 36 -2.53 3.97 10.24
C THR A 36 -3.63 4.99 10.58
N PRO A 37 -4.82 4.56 11.02
CA PRO A 37 -5.91 5.45 11.45
C PRO A 37 -5.48 6.37 12.60
N GLN A 38 -5.97 7.61 12.58
CA GLN A 38 -5.52 8.68 13.50
C GLN A 38 -5.62 8.30 14.98
N TYR A 39 -6.69 7.60 15.39
CA TYR A 39 -6.92 7.20 16.78
C TYR A 39 -5.96 6.09 17.28
N MET A 40 -5.27 5.39 16.38
CA MET A 40 -4.28 4.36 16.72
C MET A 40 -2.85 4.91 16.74
N ARG A 41 -2.60 6.04 16.06
CA ARG A 41 -1.23 6.55 15.88
C ARG A 41 -0.51 6.83 17.19
N ARG A 42 -1.20 7.38 18.18
CA ARG A 42 -0.60 7.69 19.50
C ARG A 42 -0.18 6.45 20.27
N GLU A 43 -0.85 5.32 20.02
CA GLU A 43 -0.58 4.04 20.68
C GLU A 43 0.52 3.26 19.97
N LEU A 44 0.46 3.22 18.63
CA LEU A 44 1.36 2.41 17.81
C LEU A 44 2.69 3.08 17.49
N PHE A 45 2.72 4.41 17.45
CA PHE A 45 3.95 5.18 17.24
C PHE A 45 4.26 5.94 18.52
N ALA A 46 5.28 5.46 19.25
CA ALA A 46 5.89 6.23 20.32
C ALA A 46 6.45 7.55 19.77
N ARG A 47 7.02 8.40 20.66
CA ARG A 47 7.74 9.60 20.21
C ARG A 47 8.96 9.18 19.38
N ASP A 48 8.76 9.15 18.07
CA ASP A 48 9.76 8.76 17.09
C ASP A 48 10.31 10.03 16.42
N PRO A 49 11.62 10.31 16.51
CA PRO A 49 12.25 11.47 15.87
C PRO A 49 12.01 11.54 14.36
N ASP A 50 11.88 10.39 13.70
CA ASP A 50 11.62 10.32 12.26
C ASP A 50 10.22 10.83 11.90
N LEU A 51 9.29 10.81 12.86
CA LEU A 51 7.90 11.22 12.70
C LEU A 51 7.59 12.60 13.29
N GLN A 52 8.62 13.34 13.74
CA GLN A 52 8.43 14.66 14.36
C GLN A 52 7.70 15.68 13.46
N PHE A 53 7.86 15.55 12.14
CA PHE A 53 7.20 16.38 11.13
C PHE A 53 6.03 15.67 10.44
N ALA A 54 5.61 14.50 10.90
CA ALA A 54 4.56 13.73 10.23
C ALA A 54 3.20 14.45 10.17
N GLY A 55 3.01 15.52 10.95
CA GLY A 55 1.86 16.42 10.87
C GLY A 55 1.78 17.25 9.57
N THR A 56 2.86 17.35 8.79
CA THR A 56 2.86 18.02 7.48
C THR A 56 2.42 17.08 6.35
N LEU A 57 2.32 15.78 6.61
CA LEU A 57 1.89 14.80 5.62
C LEU A 57 0.41 15.04 5.25
N PRO A 58 0.06 14.96 3.95
CA PRO A 58 -1.32 15.13 3.52
C PRO A 58 -2.21 14.06 4.16
N PRO A 59 -3.44 14.41 4.58
CA PRO A 59 -4.33 13.44 5.19
C PRO A 59 -4.83 12.42 4.17
N LEU A 60 -4.75 11.14 4.51
CA LEU A 60 -5.43 10.07 3.79
C LEU A 60 -6.81 9.83 4.43
N ARG A 61 -7.88 9.99 3.65
CA ARG A 61 -9.25 9.68 4.08
C ARG A 61 -9.66 8.31 3.54
N LEU A 62 -9.00 7.26 4.03
CA LEU A 62 -9.33 5.88 3.69
C LEU A 62 -10.65 5.46 4.38
N PRO A 63 -11.37 4.46 3.84
CA PRO A 63 -12.49 3.85 4.55
C PRO A 63 -12.10 3.25 5.91
N SER A 64 -10.85 2.78 6.05
CA SER A 64 -10.25 2.37 7.32
C SER A 64 -9.91 3.54 8.26
N HIS A 65 -10.03 4.80 7.81
CA HIS A 65 -9.78 6.04 8.59
C HIS A 65 -11.09 6.79 8.88
N PRO A 66 -12.07 6.14 9.48
CA PRO A 66 -13.33 6.81 9.74
C PRO A 66 -13.12 7.91 10.77
N GLY A 67 -13.88 8.99 10.60
CA GLY A 67 -13.94 10.07 11.58
C GLY A 67 -14.59 9.61 12.89
N ILE A 68 -14.74 10.56 13.80
CA ILE A 68 -15.50 10.35 15.03
C ILE A 68 -16.97 10.13 14.64
N GLU A 69 -17.48 8.92 14.86
CA GLU A 69 -18.89 8.59 14.63
C GLU A 69 -19.45 7.79 15.81
N THR A 70 -20.76 7.86 16.00
CA THR A 70 -21.48 7.10 17.03
C THR A 70 -21.46 5.60 16.68
N PRO A 71 -21.17 4.71 17.64
CA PRO A 71 -21.20 3.26 17.41
C PRO A 71 -22.54 2.79 16.84
N ARG A 72 -22.49 2.01 15.76
CA ARG A 72 -23.66 1.45 15.07
C ARG A 72 -23.36 0.03 14.62
N ILE A 73 -24.31 -0.88 14.81
CA ILE A 73 -24.14 -2.29 14.43
C ILE A 73 -23.81 -2.38 12.94
N GLY A 74 -22.85 -3.23 12.60
CA GLY A 74 -22.35 -3.42 11.25
C GLY A 74 -21.17 -2.53 10.86
N LEU A 75 -20.87 -1.47 11.64
CA LEU A 75 -19.68 -0.65 11.40
C LEU A 75 -18.41 -1.48 11.50
N VAL A 76 -17.54 -1.30 10.50
CA VAL A 76 -16.21 -1.92 10.45
C VAL A 76 -15.17 -0.89 10.89
N ARG A 77 -14.18 -1.34 11.65
CA ARG A 77 -13.09 -0.53 12.19
C ARG A 77 -11.78 -1.28 12.17
N GLU A 78 -10.70 -0.55 11.95
CA GLU A 78 -9.37 -0.98 12.40
C GLU A 78 -9.29 -0.84 13.92
N ALA A 79 -8.61 -1.76 14.58
CA ALA A 79 -8.53 -1.79 16.03
C ALA A 79 -7.17 -2.31 16.50
N SER A 80 -6.64 -1.70 17.57
CA SER A 80 -5.46 -2.20 18.30
C SER A 80 -5.90 -2.96 19.55
N VAL A 81 -5.22 -4.07 19.86
CA VAL A 81 -5.47 -4.84 21.07
C VAL A 81 -4.84 -4.17 22.28
N ILE A 82 -5.67 -3.81 23.26
CA ILE A 82 -5.27 -3.18 24.54
C ILE A 82 -5.05 -4.25 25.61
N GLU A 83 -5.99 -5.19 25.74
CA GLU A 83 -5.95 -6.23 26.76
C GLU A 83 -6.19 -7.61 26.14
N THR A 84 -5.50 -8.62 26.68
CA THR A 84 -5.57 -10.00 26.21
C THR A 84 -6.10 -10.92 27.31
N GLY A 85 -7.02 -11.81 26.93
CA GLY A 85 -7.58 -12.83 27.82
C GLY A 85 -8.31 -13.91 27.02
N ALA A 86 -9.28 -14.58 27.63
CA ALA A 86 -10.21 -15.45 26.90
C ALA A 86 -11.03 -14.69 25.85
N SER A 87 -11.29 -13.41 26.14
CA SER A 87 -11.71 -12.37 25.19
C SER A 87 -10.70 -11.22 25.25
N SER A 88 -10.47 -10.57 24.12
CA SER A 88 -9.62 -9.38 24.03
C SER A 88 -10.44 -8.09 24.10
N VAL A 89 -9.80 -7.02 24.59
CA VAL A 89 -10.34 -5.65 24.57
C VAL A 89 -9.54 -4.85 23.55
N VAL A 90 -10.23 -4.14 22.66
CA VAL A 90 -9.62 -3.43 21.54
C VAL A 90 -10.03 -1.96 21.48
N ASN A 91 -9.11 -1.11 21.03
CA ASN A 91 -9.36 0.29 20.71
C ASN A 91 -9.75 0.41 19.23
N ALA A 92 -11.05 0.53 18.96
CA ALA A 92 -11.61 0.68 17.61
C ALA A 92 -11.93 2.15 17.24
N GLY A 93 -11.35 3.12 17.95
CA GLY A 93 -11.58 4.55 17.71
C GLY A 93 -12.91 5.10 18.23
N PHE A 94 -13.65 4.32 19.00
CA PHE A 94 -14.84 4.78 19.72
C PHE A 94 -14.47 5.41 21.08
N LYS A 95 -15.43 6.09 21.72
CA LYS A 95 -15.24 6.65 23.08
C LYS A 95 -14.97 5.59 24.14
N SER A 96 -15.47 4.37 23.93
CA SER A 96 -15.28 3.24 24.84
C SER A 96 -14.62 2.09 24.08
N PRO A 97 -13.76 1.31 24.74
CA PRO A 97 -13.16 0.14 24.12
C PRO A 97 -14.21 -0.93 23.82
N MET A 98 -13.89 -1.80 22.88
CA MET A 98 -14.78 -2.86 22.41
C MET A 98 -14.25 -4.23 22.80
N ARG A 99 -15.14 -5.16 23.17
CA ARG A 99 -14.77 -6.55 23.45
C ARG A 99 -14.88 -7.41 22.20
N VAL A 100 -13.90 -8.29 22.00
CA VAL A 100 -13.89 -9.30 20.93
C VAL A 100 -13.70 -10.67 21.57
N ALA A 101 -14.58 -11.63 21.24
CA ALA A 101 -14.55 -12.99 21.78
C ALA A 101 -13.44 -13.85 21.12
N SER A 102 -12.21 -13.36 21.16
CA SER A 102 -11.03 -14.03 20.61
C SER A 102 -9.81 -13.67 21.43
N ARG A 103 -8.87 -14.61 21.56
CA ARG A 103 -7.58 -14.37 22.21
C ARG A 103 -6.60 -13.81 21.18
N LEU A 104 -6.36 -12.51 21.24
CA LEU A 104 -5.45 -11.79 20.35
C LEU A 104 -4.12 -11.48 21.04
N LYS A 105 -3.11 -11.08 20.27
CA LYS A 105 -1.82 -10.64 20.84
C LYS A 105 -1.90 -9.17 21.26
N PRO A 106 -1.23 -8.75 22.35
CA PRO A 106 -1.12 -7.33 22.69
C PRO A 106 -0.58 -6.50 21.52
N HIS A 107 -1.16 -5.32 21.30
CA HIS A 107 -0.83 -4.38 20.22
C HIS A 107 -1.02 -4.90 18.79
N GLU A 108 -1.63 -6.08 18.63
CA GLU A 108 -2.02 -6.58 17.31
C GLU A 108 -3.05 -5.64 16.68
N ARG A 109 -2.88 -5.37 15.38
CA ARG A 109 -3.86 -4.67 14.57
C ARG A 109 -4.83 -5.68 13.97
N VAL A 110 -6.12 -5.45 14.19
CA VAL A 110 -7.20 -6.30 13.67
C VAL A 110 -8.28 -5.44 13.05
N THR A 111 -9.00 -6.00 12.09
CA THR A 111 -10.22 -5.40 11.56
C THR A 111 -11.42 -6.05 12.25
N VAL A 112 -12.33 -5.22 12.75
CA VAL A 112 -13.46 -5.67 13.58
C VAL A 112 -14.77 -5.09 13.09
N ARG A 113 -15.85 -5.85 13.23
CA ARG A 113 -17.22 -5.39 12.98
C ARG A 113 -18.00 -5.30 14.28
N LEU A 114 -18.64 -4.16 14.52
CA LEU A 114 -19.48 -3.96 15.71
C LEU A 114 -20.75 -4.81 15.61
N THR A 115 -20.99 -5.67 16.59
CA THR A 115 -22.17 -6.56 16.66
C THR A 115 -23.15 -6.15 17.76
N ARG A 116 -22.69 -5.41 18.77
CA ARG A 116 -23.52 -4.97 19.89
C ARG A 116 -23.03 -3.63 20.45
N THR A 117 -23.97 -2.75 20.82
CA THR A 117 -23.68 -1.43 21.40
C THR A 117 -23.92 -1.35 22.91
N GLU A 118 -24.86 -2.13 23.45
CA GLU A 118 -25.27 -2.09 24.86
C GLU A 118 -25.30 -3.48 25.50
N PRO A 119 -24.91 -3.64 26.79
CA PRO A 119 -24.45 -2.60 27.71
C PRO A 119 -23.01 -2.13 27.43
N HIS A 120 -22.27 -2.88 26.63
CA HIS A 120 -20.90 -2.58 26.22
C HIS A 120 -20.73 -2.87 24.73
N LEU A 121 -19.78 -2.19 24.10
CA LEU A 121 -19.44 -2.46 22.71
C LEU A 121 -18.86 -3.87 22.58
N GLN A 122 -19.42 -4.66 21.66
CA GLN A 122 -18.89 -5.96 21.28
C GLN A 122 -18.76 -6.04 19.77
N GLY A 123 -17.76 -6.80 19.31
CA GLY A 123 -17.55 -7.04 17.90
C GLY A 123 -16.93 -8.39 17.62
N GLU A 124 -16.84 -8.68 16.33
CA GLU A 124 -16.22 -9.87 15.76
C GLU A 124 -15.06 -9.48 14.86
N LEU A 125 -14.11 -10.41 14.68
CA LEU A 125 -13.04 -10.24 13.70
C LEU A 125 -13.61 -10.36 12.28
N VAL A 126 -13.13 -9.52 11.38
CA VAL A 126 -13.44 -9.62 9.97
C VAL A 126 -12.17 -9.61 9.15
N ASP A 127 -12.18 -10.39 8.07
CA ASP A 127 -11.11 -10.38 7.08
C ASP A 127 -11.29 -9.15 6.18
N ALA A 128 -10.37 -8.18 6.31
CA ALA A 128 -10.39 -6.94 5.52
C ALA A 128 -10.36 -7.20 4.01
N SER A 129 -9.75 -8.30 3.56
CA SER A 129 -9.65 -8.65 2.14
C SER A 129 -10.99 -9.08 1.52
N ARG A 130 -11.98 -9.41 2.36
CA ARG A 130 -13.33 -9.82 1.93
C ARG A 130 -14.36 -8.71 2.00
N LEU A 131 -13.94 -7.49 2.36
CA LEU A 131 -14.83 -6.35 2.38
C LEU A 131 -15.18 -5.95 0.94
N PRO A 132 -16.44 -5.54 0.66
CA PRO A 132 -16.86 -5.12 -0.69
C PRO A 132 -16.32 -3.73 -1.07
N ILE A 133 -15.42 -3.17 -0.27
CA ILE A 133 -14.86 -1.82 -0.43
C ILE A 133 -13.36 -1.89 -0.28
N TYR A 134 -12.65 -0.97 -0.94
CA TYR A 134 -11.24 -0.75 -0.67
C TYR A 134 -11.06 -0.33 0.79
N TRP A 135 -10.28 -1.10 1.56
CA TRP A 135 -10.11 -0.84 2.98
C TRP A 135 -8.87 0.00 3.26
N SER A 136 -7.71 -0.49 2.84
CA SER A 136 -6.40 0.13 3.04
C SER A 136 -5.37 -0.52 2.11
N PHE A 137 -4.10 -0.17 2.28
CA PHE A 137 -2.97 -0.84 1.65
C PHE A 137 -1.99 -1.38 2.69
N ARG A 138 -1.20 -2.38 2.32
CA ARG A 138 -0.05 -2.82 3.12
C ARG A 138 1.23 -2.19 2.61
N VAL A 139 2.19 -2.01 3.50
CA VAL A 139 3.54 -1.56 3.16
C VAL A 139 4.50 -2.68 3.51
N THR A 140 5.46 -2.97 2.63
CA THR A 140 6.50 -3.97 2.87
C THR A 140 7.82 -3.41 2.41
N ASN A 141 8.81 -3.43 3.28
CA ASN A 141 10.20 -3.16 2.92
C ASN A 141 10.98 -4.47 2.78
N THR A 142 11.77 -4.59 1.71
CA THR A 142 12.52 -5.82 1.42
C THR A 142 13.97 -5.52 1.03
N ASP A 143 14.87 -6.38 1.51
CA ASP A 143 16.27 -6.44 1.07
C ASP A 143 16.45 -7.21 -0.25
N SER A 144 15.35 -7.67 -0.87
CA SER A 144 15.40 -8.38 -2.16
C SER A 144 15.74 -7.42 -3.30
N THR A 145 16.53 -7.89 -4.27
CA THR A 145 16.68 -7.16 -5.54
C THR A 145 15.36 -7.12 -6.29
N LEU A 146 15.19 -6.15 -7.19
CA LEU A 146 13.95 -6.02 -7.98
C LEU A 146 13.62 -7.30 -8.77
N GLY A 147 14.60 -7.89 -9.46
CA GLY A 147 14.40 -9.16 -10.18
C GLY A 147 14.09 -10.34 -9.24
N GLY A 148 14.74 -10.40 -8.07
CA GLY A 148 14.43 -11.40 -7.04
C GLY A 148 12.99 -11.27 -6.51
N LEU A 149 12.52 -10.03 -6.32
CA LEU A 149 11.16 -9.73 -5.91
C LEU A 149 10.14 -10.18 -6.96
N ILE A 150 10.35 -9.82 -8.24
CA ILE A 150 9.46 -10.23 -9.35
C ILE A 150 9.31 -11.76 -9.39
N ARG A 151 10.44 -12.49 -9.39
CA ARG A 151 10.43 -13.96 -9.46
C ARG A 151 9.85 -14.65 -8.23
N LYS A 152 9.95 -14.02 -7.06
CA LYS A 152 9.36 -14.52 -5.81
C LYS A 152 7.84 -14.33 -5.82
N GLU A 153 7.38 -13.16 -6.23
CA GLU A 153 5.97 -12.79 -6.17
C GLU A 153 5.12 -13.43 -7.27
N ARG A 154 5.73 -13.70 -8.45
CA ARG A 154 5.10 -14.40 -9.59
C ARG A 154 3.69 -13.90 -9.89
N ARG A 155 3.58 -12.58 -10.01
CA ARG A 155 2.32 -11.91 -10.31
C ARG A 155 1.88 -12.22 -11.75
N ASP A 156 0.58 -12.26 -11.97
CA ASP A 156 -0.03 -12.66 -13.25
C ASP A 156 0.02 -11.58 -14.33
N LEU A 157 0.49 -10.38 -13.95
CA LEU A 157 0.85 -9.28 -14.84
C LEU A 157 1.91 -8.42 -14.15
N THR A 158 3.07 -8.26 -14.78
CA THR A 158 4.16 -7.38 -14.30
C THR A 158 4.45 -6.30 -15.35
N ILE A 159 4.28 -5.03 -14.96
CA ILE A 159 4.46 -3.86 -15.82
C ILE A 159 5.64 -3.05 -15.30
N SER A 160 6.71 -2.98 -16.09
CA SER A 160 7.81 -2.03 -15.91
C SER A 160 7.43 -0.65 -16.44
N THR A 161 7.81 0.41 -15.73
CA THR A 161 7.74 1.79 -16.23
C THR A 161 9.12 2.33 -16.57
N SER A 162 9.27 2.90 -17.77
CA SER A 162 10.51 3.50 -18.24
C SER A 162 10.26 4.50 -19.37
N ARG A 163 11.04 5.59 -19.40
CA ARG A 163 11.07 6.53 -20.53
C ARG A 163 11.40 5.85 -21.86
N SER A 164 12.23 4.80 -21.83
CA SER A 164 12.62 4.01 -23.01
C SER A 164 11.68 2.86 -23.34
N GLY A 165 10.56 2.72 -22.62
CA GLY A 165 9.55 1.69 -22.89
C GLY A 165 8.70 1.99 -24.13
N ARG A 166 7.93 0.99 -24.57
CA ARG A 166 6.90 1.17 -25.61
C ARG A 166 5.89 2.19 -25.13
N THR A 167 5.46 3.12 -25.97
CA THR A 167 4.54 4.16 -25.52
C THR A 167 3.18 3.54 -25.20
N ILE A 168 2.48 4.08 -24.20
CA ILE A 168 1.15 3.59 -23.85
C ILE A 168 0.17 3.69 -25.02
N ARG A 169 0.34 4.70 -25.91
CA ARG A 169 -0.49 4.85 -27.11
C ARG A 169 -0.36 3.64 -28.03
N GLU A 170 0.85 3.14 -28.23
CA GLU A 170 1.12 1.97 -29.07
C GLU A 170 0.68 0.66 -28.41
N ALA A 171 0.85 0.54 -27.09
CA ALA A 171 0.60 -0.68 -26.32
C ALA A 171 -0.84 -0.78 -25.77
N MET A 172 -1.68 0.23 -26.00
CA MET A 172 -2.96 0.40 -25.30
C MET A 172 -3.85 -0.85 -25.37
N GLN A 173 -4.01 -1.45 -26.55
CA GLN A 173 -4.89 -2.60 -26.74
C GLN A 173 -4.39 -3.82 -25.97
N ASP A 174 -3.11 -4.18 -26.13
CA ASP A 174 -2.48 -5.34 -25.47
C ASP A 174 -2.53 -5.20 -23.94
N VAL A 175 -2.17 -4.01 -23.44
CA VAL A 175 -2.15 -3.70 -22.01
C VAL A 175 -3.56 -3.73 -21.43
N SER A 176 -4.55 -3.18 -22.13
CA SER A 176 -5.95 -3.16 -21.65
C SER A 176 -6.51 -4.56 -21.44
N VAL A 177 -6.24 -5.49 -22.38
CA VAL A 177 -6.70 -6.87 -22.29
C VAL A 177 -6.07 -7.56 -21.07
N ARG A 178 -4.75 -7.46 -20.93
CA ARG A 178 -4.03 -8.09 -19.81
C ARG A 178 -4.44 -7.47 -18.48
N TRP A 179 -4.53 -6.14 -18.41
CA TRP A 179 -4.88 -5.39 -17.20
C TRP A 179 -6.26 -5.76 -16.66
N ARG A 180 -7.28 -5.88 -17.51
CA ARG A 180 -8.64 -6.29 -17.09
C ARG A 180 -8.72 -7.75 -16.63
N SER A 181 -7.89 -8.63 -17.20
CA SER A 181 -7.87 -10.04 -16.83
C SER A 181 -7.06 -10.33 -15.57
N ALA A 182 -6.07 -9.48 -15.25
CA ALA A 182 -5.15 -9.68 -14.15
C ALA A 182 -5.85 -9.57 -12.80
N GLN A 183 -5.60 -10.53 -11.93
CA GLN A 183 -6.09 -10.58 -10.56
C GLN A 183 -5.11 -9.94 -9.59
N ARG A 184 -3.79 -10.01 -9.86
CA ARG A 184 -2.75 -9.52 -8.95
C ARG A 184 -1.66 -8.76 -9.70
N PRO A 185 -1.99 -7.71 -10.47
CA PRO A 185 -0.99 -6.98 -11.24
C PRO A 185 0.06 -6.30 -10.35
N MET A 186 1.28 -6.21 -10.86
CA MET A 186 2.41 -5.50 -10.26
C MET A 186 2.92 -4.43 -11.21
N VAL A 187 3.03 -3.20 -10.71
CA VAL A 187 3.58 -2.07 -11.47
C VAL A 187 4.87 -1.62 -10.81
N LEU A 188 5.95 -1.63 -11.58
CA LEU A 188 7.30 -1.34 -11.12
C LEU A 188 7.66 0.10 -11.47
N PHE A 189 8.19 0.81 -10.49
CA PHE A 189 8.72 2.17 -10.65
C PHE A 189 10.20 2.18 -10.31
N GLY A 190 10.97 2.88 -11.14
CA GLY A 190 12.37 3.17 -10.88
C GLY A 190 12.56 4.39 -9.99
N SER A 191 13.83 4.77 -9.83
CA SER A 191 14.22 6.04 -9.22
C SER A 191 14.24 7.16 -10.28
N PRO A 192 14.32 8.44 -9.88
CA PRO A 192 14.43 9.55 -10.82
C PRO A 192 15.62 9.43 -11.79
N ASP A 193 16.72 8.84 -11.33
CA ASP A 193 17.96 8.69 -12.10
C ASP A 193 18.05 7.35 -12.86
N GLN A 194 17.27 6.35 -12.46
CA GLN A 194 17.31 5.00 -13.04
C GLN A 194 15.90 4.44 -13.24
N GLY A 195 15.55 4.18 -14.51
CA GLY A 195 14.36 3.40 -14.85
C GLY A 195 14.50 1.92 -14.45
N VAL A 196 13.36 1.23 -14.41
CA VAL A 196 13.29 -0.20 -14.07
C VAL A 196 14.22 -1.07 -14.92
N PRO A 197 14.35 -0.89 -16.25
CA PRO A 197 15.30 -1.68 -17.05
C PRO A 197 16.76 -1.52 -16.63
N GLN A 198 17.18 -0.33 -16.19
CA GLN A 198 18.55 -0.14 -15.69
C GLN A 198 18.77 -0.87 -14.37
N ILE A 199 17.82 -0.76 -13.44
CA ILE A 199 17.88 -1.42 -12.12
C ILE A 199 17.94 -2.94 -12.26
N LEU A 200 17.09 -3.52 -13.12
CA LEU A 200 17.10 -4.95 -13.42
C LEU A 200 18.45 -5.39 -13.99
N ARG A 201 18.99 -4.63 -14.95
CA ARG A 201 20.29 -4.94 -15.58
C ARG A 201 21.44 -4.95 -14.58
N ILE A 202 21.48 -3.99 -13.65
CA ILE A 202 22.48 -3.95 -12.57
C ILE A 202 22.37 -5.21 -11.69
N GLY A 203 21.16 -5.71 -11.47
CA GLY A 203 20.89 -6.94 -10.76
C GLY A 203 21.16 -8.23 -11.56
N GLY A 204 21.52 -8.14 -12.85
CA GLY A 204 21.72 -9.29 -13.73
C GLY A 204 20.42 -9.87 -14.31
N PHE A 205 19.38 -9.06 -14.43
CA PHE A 205 18.08 -9.43 -14.99
C PHE A 205 17.76 -8.64 -16.26
N ASP A 206 16.99 -9.22 -17.18
CA ASP A 206 16.49 -8.54 -18.37
C ASP A 206 15.02 -8.17 -18.23
N VAL A 207 14.66 -6.94 -18.60
CA VAL A 207 13.27 -6.47 -18.46
C VAL A 207 12.29 -7.22 -19.38
N GLY A 208 12.73 -7.67 -20.55
CA GLY A 208 11.90 -8.44 -21.49
C GLY A 208 11.68 -9.89 -21.05
N GLU A 209 12.54 -10.41 -20.17
CA GLU A 209 12.36 -11.73 -19.55
C GLU A 209 11.53 -11.66 -18.26
N GLU A 210 11.66 -10.59 -17.48
CA GLU A 210 11.01 -10.48 -16.16
C GLU A 210 9.64 -9.79 -16.19
N CYS A 211 9.34 -8.97 -17.20
CA CYS A 211 8.11 -8.17 -17.26
C CYS A 211 7.28 -8.48 -18.51
N ASP A 212 5.95 -8.54 -18.38
CA ASP A 212 5.04 -8.64 -19.51
C ASP A 212 5.09 -7.40 -20.40
N PHE A 213 5.26 -6.22 -19.79
CA PHE A 213 5.33 -4.94 -20.49
C PHE A 213 6.40 -4.05 -19.90
N ASN A 214 7.09 -3.30 -20.77
CA ASN A 214 7.91 -2.15 -20.40
C ASN A 214 7.35 -0.90 -21.06
N LEU A 215 6.68 -0.04 -20.29
CA LEU A 215 5.84 1.04 -20.79
C LEU A 215 6.40 2.42 -20.50
N ASN A 216 6.28 3.30 -21.49
CA ASN A 216 6.31 4.74 -21.30
C ASN A 216 4.87 5.27 -21.22
N THR A 217 4.42 5.62 -20.01
CA THR A 217 3.09 6.16 -19.73
C THR A 217 3.00 7.68 -19.83
N ILE A 218 4.14 8.37 -20.01
CA ILE A 218 4.25 9.83 -20.15
C ILE A 218 5.04 10.14 -21.42
N PRO A 219 4.51 9.80 -22.61
CA PRO A 219 5.17 10.12 -23.87
C PRO A 219 5.30 11.65 -24.00
N ASP A 220 6.36 12.09 -24.67
CA ASP A 220 6.63 13.52 -24.91
C ASP A 220 6.71 14.37 -23.63
N GLN A 221 7.24 13.80 -22.54
CA GLN A 221 7.45 14.52 -21.28
C GLN A 221 8.22 15.83 -21.52
N GLY A 222 7.69 16.94 -21.00
CA GLY A 222 8.29 18.28 -21.14
C GLY A 222 9.42 18.59 -20.15
N VAL A 223 9.85 17.59 -19.38
CA VAL A 223 10.88 17.69 -18.34
C VAL A 223 11.95 16.63 -18.57
N GLU A 224 13.16 16.86 -18.08
CA GLU A 224 14.26 15.91 -18.23
C GLU A 224 14.01 14.60 -17.47
N THR A 225 13.53 14.72 -16.22
CA THR A 225 13.18 13.61 -15.33
C THR A 225 11.77 13.79 -14.80
N VAL A 226 11.03 12.69 -14.66
CA VAL A 226 9.75 12.64 -13.95
C VAL A 226 10.01 11.95 -12.62
N ARG A 227 9.68 12.61 -11.51
CA ARG A 227 9.93 12.05 -10.19
C ARG A 227 9.00 10.85 -9.93
N THR A 228 9.42 9.92 -9.09
CA THR A 228 8.69 8.67 -8.86
C THR A 228 7.26 8.92 -8.38
N GLU A 229 7.02 9.93 -7.54
CA GLU A 229 5.68 10.31 -7.08
C GLU A 229 4.78 10.84 -8.20
N GLU A 230 5.34 11.57 -9.18
CA GLU A 230 4.61 12.08 -10.36
C GLU A 230 4.31 10.94 -11.33
N ALA A 231 5.31 10.09 -11.59
CA ALA A 231 5.20 8.91 -12.43
C ALA A 231 4.15 7.93 -11.89
N LEU A 232 4.08 7.75 -10.57
CA LEU A 232 3.10 6.90 -9.90
C LEU A 232 1.67 7.40 -10.15
N ILE A 233 1.42 8.70 -9.97
CA ILE A 233 0.09 9.28 -10.19
C ILE A 233 -0.29 9.18 -11.68
N ALA A 234 0.60 9.58 -12.59
CA ALA A 234 0.32 9.54 -14.02
C ALA A 234 0.06 8.11 -14.53
N THR A 235 0.95 7.17 -14.19
CA THR A 235 0.84 5.76 -14.61
C THR A 235 -0.42 5.11 -14.08
N LEU A 236 -0.72 5.26 -12.78
CA LEU A 236 -1.91 4.64 -12.20
C LEU A 236 -3.21 5.30 -12.70
N SER A 237 -3.20 6.59 -13.05
CA SER A 237 -4.34 7.24 -13.70
C SER A 237 -4.64 6.62 -15.06
N VAL A 238 -3.59 6.41 -15.87
CA VAL A 238 -3.68 5.75 -17.17
C VAL A 238 -4.21 4.32 -17.02
N LEU A 239 -3.62 3.53 -16.13
CA LEU A 239 -4.05 2.14 -15.92
C LEU A 239 -5.46 2.04 -15.33
N ASN A 240 -5.86 2.95 -14.44
CA ASN A 240 -7.23 3.00 -13.94
C ASN A 240 -8.23 3.21 -15.08
N LEU A 241 -7.95 4.14 -16.01
CA LEU A 241 -8.79 4.36 -17.18
C LEU A 241 -8.90 3.11 -18.07
N LEU A 242 -7.83 2.34 -18.24
CA LEU A 242 -7.87 1.09 -19.00
C LEU A 242 -8.72 0.00 -18.32
N GLY A 243 -8.78 0.03 -16.98
CA GLY A 243 -9.58 -0.89 -16.18
C GLY A 243 -11.08 -0.60 -16.19
N GLU A 244 -11.49 0.62 -16.55
CA GLU A 244 -12.90 0.98 -16.71
C GLU A 244 -13.46 0.30 -17.98
N SER A 245 -14.60 -0.38 -17.81
CA SER A 245 -15.41 -1.02 -18.85
C SER A 245 -16.86 -0.66 -18.61
#